data_AF-A0A3M1AEB8-F1
#
_entry.id   AF-A0A3M1AEB8-F1
#
_cell.length_a   1.000
_cell.length_b   1.000
_cell.length_c   1.000
_cell.angle_alpha   90.00
_cell.angle_beta   90.00
_cell.angle_gamma   90.00
#
_symmetry.space_group_name_H-M   'P 1'
#
loop_
_entity.id
_entity.type
_entity.pdbx_description
1 polymer ?
#
loop_
_entity_poly.entity_id
_entity_poly.type
_entity_poly.pdbx_seq_one_letter_code
_entity_poly.pdbx_strand_id
1 'polypeptide(L)'
;MTSRREPLIGPDGEVREITAEDLRHARRGRPPLPPELRKKRVQLMLDPDVVERLRAEGRGISPRVNALLREALGLGEKPEKA
;
A
#
# COMPACT_ATOMS: atom_id res chain seq x y z
N MET A 1 6.64 -34.40 2.86
CA MET A 1 7.98 -34.16 3.43
C MET A 1 8.44 -32.79 2.97
N THR A 2 8.34 -31.77 3.82
CA THR A 2 8.79 -30.41 3.51
C THR A 2 10.31 -30.39 3.55
N SER A 3 10.95 -30.38 2.38
CA SER A 3 12.40 -30.22 2.28
C SER A 3 12.77 -28.87 2.88
N ARG A 4 13.52 -28.89 3.99
CA ARG A 4 14.04 -27.70 4.66
C ARG A 4 15.19 -27.18 3.81
N ARG A 5 14.91 -26.17 2.97
CA ARG A 5 15.94 -25.46 2.20
C ARG A 5 16.95 -24.85 3.15
N GLU A 6 18.21 -24.80 2.72
CA GLU A 6 19.27 -24.11 3.46
C GLU A 6 18.89 -22.63 3.63
N PRO A 7 18.98 -22.08 4.86
CA PRO A 7 18.62 -20.70 5.13
C PRO A 7 19.40 -19.73 4.24
N LEU A 8 18.77 -18.60 3.89
CA LEU A 8 19.41 -17.58 3.07
C LEU A 8 20.52 -16.82 3.81
N ILE A 9 20.46 -16.79 5.13
CA ILE A 9 21.40 -16.11 6.02
C ILE A 9 22.13 -17.17 6.82
N GLY A 10 23.47 -17.18 6.74
CA GLY A 10 24.34 -18.07 7.48
C GLY A 10 24.48 -17.69 8.96
N PRO A 11 25.09 -18.55 9.79
CA PRO A 11 25.37 -18.26 11.20
C PRO A 11 26.39 -17.13 11.41
N ASP A 12 27.16 -16.81 10.37
CA ASP A 12 28.06 -15.65 10.26
C ASP A 12 27.33 -14.35 9.88
N GLY A 13 26.04 -14.43 9.57
CA GLY A 13 25.22 -13.31 9.14
C GLY A 13 25.38 -12.94 7.66
N GLU A 14 26.17 -13.72 6.89
CA GLU A 14 26.31 -13.49 5.46
C GLU A 14 25.13 -14.08 4.68
N VAL A 15 24.78 -13.43 3.57
CA VAL A 15 23.70 -13.88 2.68
C VAL A 15 24.30 -14.75 1.58
N ARG A 16 23.86 -16.01 1.48
CA ARG A 16 24.30 -16.91 0.41
C ARG A 16 23.80 -16.45 -0.96
N GLU A 17 24.40 -16.96 -2.03
CA GLU A 17 23.99 -16.65 -3.39
C GLU A 17 22.51 -16.96 -3.64
N ILE A 18 21.79 -16.01 -4.24
CA ILE A 18 20.38 -16.16 -4.60
C ILE A 18 20.31 -16.99 -5.87
N THR A 19 19.75 -18.18 -5.77
CA THR A 19 19.61 -19.11 -6.89
C THR A 19 18.30 -18.92 -7.64
N ALA A 20 18.20 -19.53 -8.82
CA ALA A 20 16.95 -19.59 -9.58
C ALA A 20 15.81 -20.28 -8.79
N GLU A 21 16.14 -21.21 -7.89
CA GLU A 21 15.15 -21.88 -7.03
C GLU A 21 14.55 -20.93 -5.98
N ASP A 22 15.35 -19.99 -5.47
CA ASP A 22 14.91 -18.96 -4.52
C ASP A 22 13.95 -17.98 -5.21
N LEU A 23 14.21 -17.65 -6.48
CA LEU A 23 13.38 -16.75 -7.28
C LEU A 23 12.12 -17.41 -7.87
N ARG A 24 11.96 -18.73 -7.77
CA ARG A 24 10.80 -19.47 -8.31
C ARG A 24 9.45 -18.87 -7.92
N HIS A 25 9.36 -18.31 -6.71
CA HIS A 25 8.13 -17.73 -6.16
C HIS A 25 8.14 -16.20 -6.12
N ALA A 26 9.21 -15.56 -6.58
CA ALA A 26 9.32 -14.12 -6.61
C ALA A 26 8.24 -13.57 -7.55
N ARG A 27 7.31 -12.77 -6.99
CA ARG A 27 6.32 -12.04 -7.79
C ARG A 27 6.76 -10.59 -7.91
N ARG A 28 6.66 -10.03 -9.12
CA ARG A 28 6.90 -8.62 -9.35
C ARG A 28 5.84 -7.76 -8.66
N GLY A 29 6.29 -6.67 -8.03
CA GLY A 29 5.44 -5.64 -7.43
C GLY A 29 5.13 -5.87 -5.95
N ARG A 30 4.56 -4.82 -5.32
CA ARG A 30 4.08 -4.91 -3.93
C ARG A 30 2.91 -5.90 -3.87
N PRO A 31 2.83 -6.75 -2.83
CA PRO A 31 1.65 -7.59 -2.61
C PRO A 31 0.37 -6.75 -2.67
N PRO A 32 -0.69 -7.25 -3.34
CA PRO A 32 -1.92 -6.51 -3.46
C PRO A 32 -2.57 -6.34 -2.08
N LEU A 33 -2.98 -5.12 -1.74
CA LEU A 33 -3.66 -4.87 -0.46
C LEU A 33 -4.90 -5.78 -0.32
N PRO A 34 -5.26 -6.19 0.91
CA PRO A 34 -6.56 -6.81 1.17
C PRO A 34 -7.71 -5.95 0.63
N PRO A 35 -8.76 -6.56 0.06
CA PRO A 35 -9.84 -5.82 -0.60
C PRO A 35 -10.53 -4.80 0.31
N GLU A 36 -10.61 -5.09 1.61
CA GLU A 36 -11.19 -4.22 2.65
C GLU A 36 -10.40 -2.93 2.87
N LEU A 37 -9.08 -2.98 2.67
CA LEU A 37 -8.16 -1.84 2.87
C LEU A 37 -7.92 -1.02 1.60
N ARG A 38 -8.44 -1.49 0.45
CA ARG A 38 -8.35 -0.80 -0.84
C ARG A 38 -9.30 0.40 -0.88
N LYS A 39 -8.85 1.48 -1.51
CA LYS A 39 -9.73 2.61 -1.83
C LYS A 39 -10.79 2.13 -2.82
N LYS A 40 -12.06 2.44 -2.55
CA LYS A 40 -13.16 2.18 -3.49
C LYS A 40 -13.29 3.36 -4.47
N ARG A 41 -13.50 3.08 -5.75
CA ARG A 41 -13.81 4.11 -6.76
C ARG A 41 -15.28 4.46 -6.61
N VAL A 42 -15.56 5.74 -6.37
CA VAL A 42 -16.92 6.30 -6.32
C VAL A 42 -17.03 7.39 -7.38
N GLN A 43 -18.22 7.53 -7.98
CA GLN A 43 -18.53 8.70 -8.82
C GLN A 43 -19.16 9.77 -7.93
N LEU A 44 -18.52 10.93 -7.86
CA LEU A 44 -18.97 12.08 -7.09
C LEU A 44 -18.63 13.34 -7.91
N MET A 45 -19.60 14.24 -8.01
CA MET A 45 -19.38 15.58 -8.55
C MET A 45 -19.02 16.50 -7.39
N LEU A 46 -17.96 17.28 -7.56
CA LEU A 46 -17.54 18.32 -6.62
C LEU A 46 -17.70 19.67 -7.31
N ASP A 47 -18.02 20.69 -6.52
CA ASP A 47 -18.11 22.05 -7.03
C ASP A 47 -16.74 22.55 -7.55
N PRO A 48 -16.72 23.45 -8.55
CA PRO A 48 -15.49 23.90 -9.18
C PRO A 48 -14.49 24.52 -8.20
N ASP A 49 -14.96 25.33 -7.26
CA ASP A 49 -14.16 25.99 -6.23
C ASP A 49 -13.50 24.97 -5.29
N VAL A 50 -14.21 23.92 -4.89
CA VAL A 50 -13.68 22.82 -4.09
C VAL A 50 -12.56 22.11 -4.84
N VAL A 51 -12.74 21.84 -6.14
CA VAL A 51 -11.71 21.21 -6.97
C VAL A 51 -10.47 22.09 -7.10
N GLU A 52 -10.65 23.40 -7.29
CA GLU A 52 -9.55 24.37 -7.37
C GLU A 52 -8.76 24.43 -6.06
N ARG A 53 -9.44 24.52 -4.91
CA ARG A 53 -8.79 24.52 -3.59
C ARG A 53 -8.04 23.23 -3.31
N LEU A 54 -8.59 22.09 -3.69
CA LEU A 54 -7.92 20.79 -3.54
C LEU A 54 -6.67 20.67 -4.44
N ARG A 55 -6.68 21.30 -5.62
CA ARG A 55 -5.55 21.31 -6.56
C ARG A 55 -4.47 22.33 -6.18
N ALA A 56 -4.86 23.48 -5.61
CA ALA A 56 -3.96 24.59 -5.31
C ALA A 56 -2.82 24.22 -4.35
N GLU A 57 -3.05 23.30 -3.42
CA GLU A 57 -2.05 22.86 -2.43
C GLU A 57 -1.12 21.74 -2.94
N GLY A 58 -1.25 21.33 -4.20
CA GLY A 58 -0.34 20.39 -4.83
C GLY A 58 -0.61 18.92 -4.47
N ARG A 59 0.45 18.16 -4.18
CA ARG A 59 0.51 16.71 -4.35
C ARG A 59 -0.56 15.94 -3.55
N GLY A 60 -1.44 15.22 -4.27
CA GLY A 60 -2.28 14.15 -3.71
C GLY A 60 -3.68 14.56 -3.26
N ILE A 61 -4.59 14.81 -4.22
CA ILE A 61 -6.01 15.10 -3.96
C ILE A 61 -6.69 13.96 -3.20
N SER A 62 -6.53 12.70 -3.61
CA SER A 62 -7.29 11.59 -3.03
C SER A 62 -6.96 11.29 -1.55
N PRO A 63 -5.68 11.27 -1.11
CA PRO A 63 -5.36 11.19 0.32
C PRO A 63 -5.99 12.33 1.13
N ARG A 64 -5.98 13.55 0.59
CA ARG A 64 -6.48 14.74 1.27
C ARG A 64 -7.99 14.78 1.40
N VAL A 65 -8.70 14.50 0.30
CA VAL A 65 -10.17 14.34 0.31
C VAL A 65 -10.57 13.27 1.31
N ASN A 66 -9.86 12.14 1.34
CA ASN A 66 -10.14 11.10 2.32
C ASN A 66 -9.88 11.55 3.76
N ALA A 67 -8.84 12.34 4.04
CA ALA A 67 -8.58 12.86 5.38
C ALA A 67 -9.71 13.79 5.84
N LEU A 68 -10.10 14.77 5.01
CA LEU A 68 -11.20 15.69 5.30
C LEU A 68 -12.53 14.96 5.51
N LEU A 69 -12.85 13.98 4.65
CA LEU A 69 -14.06 13.18 4.81
C LEU A 69 -14.04 12.33 6.08
N ARG A 70 -12.88 11.79 6.47
CA ARG A 70 -12.75 11.01 7.71
C ARG A 70 -12.92 11.89 8.95
N GLU A 71 -12.36 13.09 8.93
CA GLU A 71 -12.54 14.08 10.00
C GLU A 71 -14.02 14.47 10.12
N ALA A 72 -14.66 14.86 9.02
CA ALA A 72 -16.07 15.25 8.99
C ALA A 72 -17.03 14.12 9.41
N LEU A 73 -16.68 12.86 9.12
CA LEU A 73 -17.47 11.68 9.49
C LEU A 73 -17.08 11.07 10.85
N GLY A 74 -16.09 11.65 11.55
CA GLY A 74 -15.61 11.12 12.84
C GLY A 74 -14.92 9.74 12.76
N LEU A 75 -14.38 9.38 11.58
CA LEU A 75 -13.79 8.06 11.31
C LEU A 75 -12.30 7.94 11.67
N GLY A 76 -11.68 9.00 12.21
CA GLY A 76 -10.28 9.02 12.62
C GLY A 76 -9.26 8.70 11.51
N GLU A 77 -8.01 8.44 11.89
CA GLU A 77 -6.95 8.11 10.93
C GLU A 77 -7.20 6.78 10.20
N LYS A 78 -6.53 6.60 9.06
CA LYS A 78 -6.63 5.34 8.32
C LYS A 78 -5.93 4.24 9.13
N PRO A 79 -6.53 3.05 9.32
CA PRO A 79 -5.81 1.94 9.93
C PRO A 79 -4.54 1.63 9.14
N GLU A 80 -3.44 1.47 9.88
CA GLU A 80 -2.13 1.16 9.34
C GLU A 80 -2.19 -0.14 8.53
N LYS A 81 -1.52 -0.16 7.38
CA LYS A 81 -1.55 -1.29 6.46
C LYS A 81 -0.64 -2.38 7.03
N ALA A 82 -1.22 -3.46 7.56
CA ALA A 82 -0.51 -4.72 7.80
C ALA A 82 0.04 -5.30 6.48
#